data_AF-A0A7C4FIN0-F1
#
_entry.id   AF-A0A7C4FIN0-F1
#
_cell.length_a   1.000
_cell.length_b   1.000
_cell.length_c   1.000
_cell.angle_alpha   90.00
_cell.angle_beta   90.00
_cell.angle_gamma   90.00
#
_symmetry.space_group_name_H-M   'P 1'
#
loop_
_entity.id
_entity.type
_entity.pdbx_description
1 polymer ?
#
loop_
_entity_poly.entity_id
_entity_poly.type
_entity_poly.pdbx_seq_one_letter_code
_entity_poly.pdbx_strand_id
1 'polypeptide(L)' 'MSESERIERPSTSMPAWFYILRLRSGALYPGSTTNLRRRYADHTQGLACRTTKIDGILRLVEIDRAAPLQ' A
#
# COMPACT_ATOMS: atom_id res chain seq x y z
N MET A 1 -10.42 -18.02 -30.25
CA MET A 1 -9.37 -17.47 -29.38
C MET A 1 -10.08 -17.11 -28.08
N SER A 2 -9.78 -17.82 -26.99
CA SER A 2 -10.59 -17.81 -25.75
C SER A 2 -10.18 -16.66 -24.85
N GLU A 3 -11.18 -15.93 -24.36
CA GLU A 3 -11.10 -14.96 -23.28
C GLU A 3 -10.36 -15.56 -22.08
N SER A 4 -9.37 -14.84 -21.56
CA SER A 4 -8.91 -14.96 -20.18
C SER A 4 -8.51 -16.37 -19.72
N GLU A 5 -7.26 -16.72 -20.00
CA GLU A 5 -6.44 -17.59 -19.15
C GLU A 5 -6.67 -17.13 -17.69
N ARG A 6 -7.53 -17.87 -16.97
CA ARG A 6 -7.86 -17.57 -15.57
C ARG A 6 -6.56 -17.74 -14.81
N ILE A 7 -5.93 -16.63 -14.46
CA ILE A 7 -4.81 -16.58 -13.53
C ILE A 7 -5.29 -17.28 -12.26
N GLU A 8 -4.86 -18.53 -12.05
CA GLU A 8 -5.12 -19.26 -10.82
C GLU A 8 -4.55 -18.41 -9.68
N ARG A 9 -5.45 -17.83 -8.89
CA ARG A 9 -5.07 -17.01 -7.75
C ARG A 9 -4.50 -17.94 -6.69
N PRO A 10 -3.26 -17.71 -6.21
CA PRO A 10 -2.66 -18.57 -5.21
C PRO A 10 -3.56 -18.66 -3.97
N SER A 11 -3.80 -19.90 -3.54
CA SER A 11 -4.85 -20.31 -2.58
C SER A 11 -4.52 -20.05 -1.10
N THR A 12 -3.75 -18.99 -0.81
CA THR A 12 -3.51 -18.53 0.56
C THR A 12 -3.43 -17.01 0.53
N SER A 13 -4.54 -16.32 0.85
CA SER A 13 -4.60 -14.87 0.74
C SER A 13 -3.72 -14.22 1.80
N MET A 14 -2.47 -13.92 1.46
CA MET A 14 -1.68 -12.97 2.24
C MET A 14 -2.48 -11.66 2.29
N PRO A 15 -2.69 -11.07 3.49
CA PRO A 15 -3.48 -9.85 3.60
C PRO A 15 -2.83 -8.77 2.75
N ALA A 16 -3.62 -8.11 1.90
CA ALA A 16 -3.19 -6.98 1.10
C ALA A 16 -3.90 -5.72 1.59
N TRP A 17 -3.16 -4.63 1.63
CA TRP A 17 -3.61 -3.32 2.10
C TRP A 17 -3.36 -2.28 1.03
N PHE A 18 -4.34 -1.42 0.81
CA PHE A 18 -4.18 -0.13 0.15
C PHE A 18 -4.21 0.96 1.22
N TYR A 19 -3.42 2.02 1.05
CA TYR A 19 -3.36 3.11 2.00
C TYR A 19 -3.08 4.44 1.31
N ILE A 20 -3.48 5.53 1.97
CA ILE A 20 -3.17 6.89 1.57
C ILE A 20 -2.49 7.62 2.73
N LEU A 21 -1.32 8.21 2.48
CA LEU A 21 -0.60 9.08 3.42
C LEU A 21 -0.80 10.55 3.02
N ARG A 22 -0.86 11.44 4.02
CA ARG A 22 -0.69 12.87 3.84
C ARG A 22 0.79 13.20 4.03
N LEU A 23 1.42 13.87 3.06
CA LEU A 23 2.80 14.35 3.17
C LEU A 23 2.85 15.74 3.82
N ARG A 24 4.05 16.22 4.20
CA ARG A 24 4.19 17.55 4.83
C ARG A 24 3.78 18.68 3.90
N SER A 25 4.03 18.54 2.60
CA SER A 25 3.53 19.46 1.56
C SER A 25 2.01 19.54 1.48
N GLY A 26 1.28 18.62 2.11
CA GLY A 26 -0.16 18.45 1.95
C GLY A 26 -0.54 17.52 0.80
N ALA A 27 0.40 17.06 -0.03
CA ALA A 27 0.14 16.08 -1.07
C ALA A 27 -0.35 14.73 -0.51
N LEU A 28 -1.08 13.99 -1.34
CA LEU A 28 -1.49 12.61 -1.05
C LEU A 28 -0.53 11.62 -1.70
N TYR A 29 -0.14 10.60 -0.94
CA TYR A 29 0.68 9.50 -1.42
C TYR A 29 -0.06 8.17 -1.27
N PRO A 30 -0.52 7.55 -2.37
CA PRO A 30 -1.12 6.23 -2.33
C PRO A 30 -0.05 5.13 -2.33
N GLY A 31 -0.35 4.01 -1.70
CA GLY A 31 0.50 2.83 -1.75
C GLY A 31 -0.23 1.55 -1.38
N SER A 32 0.43 0.42 -1.62
CA SER A 32 -0.06 -0.90 -1.22
C SER A 32 1.02 -1.74 -0.57
N THR A 33 0.62 -2.70 0.25
CA THR A 33 1.55 -3.61 0.93
C THR A 33 0.84 -4.83 1.51
N THR A 34 1.58 -5.90 1.75
CA THR A 34 1.10 -7.04 2.54
C THR A 34 1.33 -6.87 4.05
N ASN A 35 2.11 -5.86 4.46
CA ASN A 35 2.38 -5.56 5.86
C ASN A 35 2.34 -4.04 6.11
N LEU A 36 1.14 -3.55 6.42
CA LEU A 36 0.88 -2.12 6.63
C LEU A 36 1.74 -1.52 7.74
N ARG A 37 1.87 -2.23 8.86
CA ARG A 37 2.57 -1.74 10.05
C ARG A 37 4.06 -1.52 9.77
N ARG A 38 4.70 -2.50 9.13
CA ARG A 38 6.11 -2.38 8.73
C ARG A 38 6.29 -1.28 7.68
N ARG A 39 5.43 -1.25 6.65
CA ARG A 39 5.52 -0.24 5.59
C ARG A 39 5.38 1.18 6.12
N TYR A 40 4.47 1.41 7.06
CA TYR A 40 4.31 2.72 7.69
C TYR A 40 5.58 3.13 8.48
N ALA A 41 6.19 2.22 9.23
CA ALA A 41 7.46 2.47 9.91
C ALA A 41 8.61 2.77 8.93
N ASP A 42 8.69 2.05 7.82
CA ASP A 42 9.68 2.32 6.78
C ASP A 42 9.50 3.73 6.18
N HIS A 43 8.26 4.23 6.05
CA HIS A 43 7.99 5.60 5.63
C HIS A 43 8.42 6.63 6.67
N THR A 44 8.16 6.39 7.98
CA THR A 44 8.57 7.34 9.03
C THR A 44 10.09 7.44 9.15
N GLN A 45 10.81 6.36 8.82
CA GLN A 45 12.27 6.31 8.80
C GLN A 45 12.88 6.77 7.47
N GLY A 46 12.07 7.08 6.46
CA GLY A 46 12.56 7.47 5.13
C GLY A 46 13.21 6.34 4.33
N LEU A 47 12.91 5.08 4.66
CA LEU A 47 13.45 3.87 4.03
C LEU A 47 12.52 3.29 2.95
N ALA A 48 11.23 3.63 2.97
CA ALA A 48 10.26 3.02 2.06
C ALA A 48 10.38 3.52 0.62
N CYS A 49 10.35 4.84 0.40
CA CYS A 49 10.23 5.44 -0.94
C CYS A 49 10.92 6.81 -1.01
N ARG A 50 11.45 7.18 -2.19
CA ARG A 50 12.11 8.48 -2.42
C ARG A 50 11.20 9.66 -2.09
N THR A 51 9.95 9.66 -2.58
CA THR A 51 9.00 10.76 -2.37
C THR A 51 8.73 10.99 -0.89
N THR A 52 8.41 9.93 -0.14
CA THR A 52 8.13 10.05 1.30
C THR A 52 9.38 10.34 2.12
N LYS A 53 10.58 10.02 1.63
CA LYS A 53 11.85 10.43 2.25
C LYS A 53 12.08 11.94 2.10
N ILE A 54 11.82 12.49 0.92
CA ILE A 54 12.06 13.91 0.62
C ILE A 54 11.01 14.80 1.30
N ASP A 55 9.72 14.50 1.11
CA ASP A 55 8.62 15.33 1.61
C ASP A 55 8.31 15.02 3.10
N GLY A 56 8.54 13.77 3.52
CA GLY A 56 8.16 13.30 4.84
C GLY A 56 6.65 13.05 4.95
N ILE A 57 6.28 12.14 5.84
CA ILE A 57 4.88 11.83 6.10
C ILE A 57 4.36 12.63 7.30
N LEU A 58 3.14 13.13 7.18
CA LEU A 58 2.43 13.86 8.23
C LEU A 58 1.49 12.93 9.01
N ARG A 59 0.65 12.16 8.29
CA ARG A 59 -0.26 11.16 8.88
C ARG A 59 -0.76 10.15 7.85
N LEU A 60 -1.28 9.04 8.34
CA LEU A 60 -2.14 8.13 7.59
C LEU A 60 -3.54 8.74 7.44
N VAL A 61 -4.12 8.67 6.25
CA VAL A 61 -5.43 9.26 5.93
C VAL A 61 -6.47 8.18 5.70
N GLU A 62 -6.15 7.20 4.86
CA GLU A 62 -7.06 6.09 4.53
C GLU A 62 -6.32 4.77 4.54
N ILE A 63 -7.07 3.70 4.87
CA ILE A 63 -6.62 2.32 4.83
C ILE A 63 -7.78 1.48 4.32
N ASP A 64 -7.51 0.65 3.32
CA ASP A 64 -8.42 -0.40 2.88
C ASP A 64 -7.74 -1.76 2.91
N ARG A 65 -8.45 -2.77 3.41
CA ARG A 65 -7.97 -4.16 3.39
C ARG A 65 -8.59 -4.84 2.19
N ALA A 66 -7.76 -5.25 1.25
CA ALA A 66 -8.23 -6.07 0.15
C ALA A 66 -8.72 -7.41 0.72
N ALA A 67 -10.04 -7.61 0.67
CA ALA A 67 -10.63 -8.92 0.89
C ALA A 67 -10.27 -9.82 -0.29
N PRO A 68 -9.99 -11.12 -0.05
CA PRO A 68 -9.96 -12.07 -1.15
C PRO A 68 -11.32 -12.02 -1.86
N LEU A 69 -11.29 -11.83 -3.17
CA LEU A 69 -12.48 -11.92 -4.02
C LEU A 69 -13.07 -13.33 -3.87
N GLN A 70 -14.34 -13.39 -3.47
CA GLN A 70 -15.12 -14.63 -3.30
C GLN A 70 -15.39 -15.31 -4.65
#